data_AF-A0A7X7SPQ3-F1
#
_entry.id   AF-A0A7X7SPQ3-F1
#
_cell.length_a   1.000
_cell.length_b   1.000
_cell.length_c   1.000
_cell.angle_alpha   90.00
_cell.angle_beta   90.00
_cell.angle_gamma   90.00
#
_symmetry.space_group_name_H-M   'P 1'
#
loop_
_entity.id
_entity.type
_entity.pdbx_description
1 polymer ?
#
loop_
_entity_poly.entity_id
_entity_poly.type
_entity_poly.pdbx_seq_one_letter_code
_entity_poly.pdbx_strand_id
1 'polypeptide(L)'
;MTSRARLARIGVVAVAMVQIGCGVSRHGHDAAGDPPKPVRAVAETFVTTDAAVDADDPALWADTRDVSRALLFGTDKSDGLYVHDLDGSVRAFFPDGPLNNVDLRDGFAVDGRARVLVAASDRRQFGIRAYLLDPETLSVERYGFIATDIGEPYGFCLGRMGDRIYAIIGNKDGVLQ
;
A
#
# COMPACT_ATOMS: atom_id res chain seq x y z
N MET A 1 -82.57 30.11 -11.38
CA MET A 1 -81.11 29.84 -11.43
C MET A 1 -80.59 29.87 -10.00
N THR A 2 -80.44 28.70 -9.37
CA THR A 2 -79.91 28.53 -8.01
C THR A 2 -79.09 27.24 -7.99
N SER A 3 -77.77 27.35 -8.10
CA SER A 3 -76.86 26.22 -7.91
C SER A 3 -75.95 26.52 -6.74
N ARG A 4 -76.07 25.69 -5.70
CA ARG A 4 -75.32 25.76 -4.44
C ARG A 4 -73.86 25.34 -4.69
N ALA A 5 -72.92 26.21 -4.35
CA ALA A 5 -71.50 25.88 -4.31
C ALA A 5 -71.23 24.82 -3.22
N ARG A 6 -70.61 23.69 -3.61
CA ARG A 6 -70.10 22.68 -2.66
C ARG A 6 -68.70 23.10 -2.24
N LEU A 7 -68.50 23.38 -0.95
CA LEU A 7 -67.16 23.52 -0.36
C LEU A 7 -66.45 22.16 -0.41
N ALA A 8 -65.33 22.09 -1.12
CA ALA A 8 -64.41 20.96 -1.06
C ALA A 8 -63.63 21.02 0.27
N ARG A 9 -63.70 19.95 1.06
CA ARG A 9 -62.92 19.78 2.28
C ARG A 9 -61.46 19.51 1.89
N ILE A 10 -60.56 20.43 2.20
CA ILE A 10 -59.11 20.24 2.10
C ILE A 10 -58.70 19.34 3.27
N GLY A 11 -58.40 18.07 2.99
CA GLY A 11 -57.80 17.17 3.95
C GLY A 11 -56.31 17.49 4.10
N VAL A 12 -55.91 17.94 5.29
CA VAL A 12 -54.50 18.09 5.65
C VAL A 12 -53.93 16.69 5.90
N VAL A 13 -53.01 16.25 5.04
CA VAL A 13 -52.22 15.04 5.27
C VAL A 13 -51.06 15.43 6.19
N ALA A 14 -51.13 15.00 7.45
CA ALA A 14 -50.00 15.08 8.37
C ALA A 14 -48.95 14.06 7.95
N VAL A 15 -47.85 14.53 7.36
CA VAL A 15 -46.66 13.72 7.12
C VAL A 15 -45.94 13.58 8.47
N ALA A 16 -46.02 12.40 9.07
CA ALA A 16 -45.21 12.06 10.23
C ALA A 16 -43.74 12.02 9.79
N MET A 17 -42.94 12.96 10.28
CA MET A 17 -41.48 12.92 10.13
C MET A 17 -40.95 11.79 11.00
N VAL A 18 -40.56 10.69 10.37
CA VAL A 18 -39.73 9.66 11.01
C VAL A 18 -38.35 10.28 11.19
N GLN A 19 -38.01 10.62 12.43
CA GLN A 19 -36.65 10.97 12.81
C GLN A 19 -35.80 9.70 12.70
N ILE A 20 -35.10 9.54 11.58
CA ILE A 20 -34.01 8.57 11.48
C ILE A 20 -32.87 9.16 12.31
N GLY A 21 -32.78 8.74 13.57
CA GLY A 21 -31.59 9.01 14.36
C GLY A 21 -30.39 8.37 13.67
N CYS A 22 -29.33 9.14 13.46
CA CYS A 22 -28.01 8.61 13.14
C CYS A 22 -27.55 7.74 14.33
N GLY A 23 -27.95 6.46 14.32
CA GLY A 23 -27.32 5.46 15.14
C GLY A 23 -25.89 5.30 14.64
N VAL A 24 -24.92 5.82 15.40
CA VAL A 24 -23.52 5.47 15.22
C VAL A 24 -23.44 3.96 15.45
N SER A 25 -23.48 3.19 14.36
CA SER A 25 -23.19 1.77 14.41
C SER A 25 -21.73 1.68 14.84
N ARG A 26 -21.49 1.28 16.10
CA ARG A 26 -20.15 0.96 16.59
C ARG A 26 -19.66 -0.27 15.84
N HIS A 27 -19.19 -0.10 14.62
CA HIS A 27 -18.45 -1.16 13.93
C HIS A 27 -17.17 -1.43 14.73
N GLY A 28 -17.05 -2.64 15.28
CA GLY A 28 -15.79 -3.18 15.78
C GLY A 28 -15.55 -3.23 17.29
N HIS A 29 -16.51 -2.87 18.16
CA HIS A 29 -16.30 -2.95 19.63
C HIS A 29 -16.69 -4.30 20.26
N ASP A 30 -17.54 -5.09 19.61
CA ASP A 30 -18.17 -6.27 20.23
C ASP A 30 -17.56 -7.61 19.81
N ALA A 31 -16.54 -7.61 18.95
CA ALA A 31 -15.73 -8.81 18.73
C ALA A 31 -14.73 -8.92 19.88
N ALA A 32 -15.02 -9.75 20.88
CA ALA A 32 -14.00 -10.20 21.81
C ALA A 32 -12.96 -11.00 20.99
N GLY A 33 -11.90 -10.33 20.54
CA GLY A 33 -10.78 -10.98 19.88
C GLY A 33 -10.12 -12.01 20.81
N ASP A 34 -9.37 -12.94 20.23
CA ASP A 34 -8.55 -13.86 21.02
C ASP A 34 -7.61 -13.08 21.96
N PRO A 35 -7.30 -13.62 23.14
CA PRO A 35 -6.35 -12.98 24.04
C PRO A 35 -4.98 -12.81 23.36
N PRO A 36 -4.31 -11.65 23.52
CA PRO A 36 -3.03 -11.40 22.88
C PRO A 36 -1.98 -12.39 23.40
N LYS A 37 -1.25 -13.04 22.48
CA LYS A 37 -0.12 -13.91 22.79
C LYS A 37 1.17 -13.22 22.36
N PRO A 38 2.12 -12.95 23.27
CA PRO A 38 3.40 -12.36 22.87
C PRO A 38 4.21 -13.37 22.06
N VAL A 39 4.76 -12.91 20.94
CA VAL A 39 5.73 -13.65 20.12
C VAL A 39 7.05 -12.89 20.12
N ARG A 40 8.17 -13.61 20.18
CA ARG A 40 9.51 -13.00 20.10
C ARG A 40 10.00 -13.04 18.67
N ALA A 41 10.56 -11.93 18.21
CA ALA A 41 11.35 -11.92 16.98
C ALA A 41 12.57 -12.84 17.16
N VAL A 42 12.97 -13.50 16.07
CA VAL A 42 14.14 -14.40 16.02
C VAL A 42 15.34 -13.77 15.32
N ALA A 43 15.11 -12.67 14.61
CA ALA A 43 16.10 -11.90 13.85
C ALA A 43 15.59 -10.45 13.68
N GLU A 44 16.50 -9.55 13.32
CA GLU A 44 16.24 -8.15 12.99
C GLU A 44 17.14 -7.71 11.82
N THR A 45 16.75 -6.69 11.08
CA THR A 45 17.61 -6.08 10.07
C THR A 45 18.61 -5.12 10.69
N PHE A 46 19.78 -5.00 10.05
CA PHE A 46 20.80 -4.05 10.45
C PHE A 46 20.89 -2.91 9.45
N VAL A 47 20.93 -1.67 9.95
CA VAL A 47 21.33 -0.50 9.17
C VAL A 47 22.48 0.16 9.91
N THR A 48 23.70 -0.15 9.48
CA THR A 48 24.93 0.37 10.12
C THR A 48 25.44 1.65 9.46
N THR A 49 24.84 2.03 8.33
CA THR A 49 25.27 3.15 7.49
C THR A 49 24.66 4.47 7.89
N ASP A 50 23.48 4.45 8.52
CA ASP A 50 22.78 5.65 8.99
C ASP A 50 22.08 5.40 10.33
N ALA A 51 22.46 6.19 11.34
CA ALA A 51 21.83 6.15 12.67
C ALA A 51 20.49 6.90 12.72
N ALA A 52 20.19 7.71 11.70
CA ALA A 52 18.94 8.45 11.53
C ALA A 52 17.96 7.72 10.60
N VAL A 53 18.21 6.46 10.26
CA VAL A 53 17.34 5.64 9.41
C VAL A 53 15.88 5.76 9.85
N ASP A 54 15.02 6.09 8.90
CA ASP A 54 13.59 6.27 9.14
C ASP A 54 12.81 5.11 8.50
N ALA A 55 13.00 3.91 9.06
CA ALA A 55 12.42 2.67 8.53
C ALA A 55 10.88 2.69 8.60
N ASP A 56 10.21 2.35 7.50
CA ASP A 56 8.73 2.41 7.39
C ASP A 56 8.10 1.08 6.97
N ASP A 57 8.45 0.54 5.80
CA ASP A 57 7.68 -0.54 5.17
C ASP A 57 8.57 -1.66 4.61
N PRO A 58 8.30 -2.94 4.97
CA PRO A 58 9.01 -4.09 4.44
C PRO A 58 8.26 -4.83 3.32
N ALA A 59 8.99 -5.36 2.34
CA ALA A 59 8.51 -6.35 1.39
C ALA A 59 9.48 -7.54 1.28
N LEU A 60 8.97 -8.77 1.39
CA LEU A 60 9.78 -10.00 1.33
C LEU A 60 9.61 -10.67 -0.03
N TRP A 61 10.72 -10.88 -0.73
CA TRP A 61 10.78 -11.84 -1.83
C TRP A 61 11.40 -13.15 -1.33
N ALA A 62 10.77 -14.27 -1.62
CA ALA A 62 11.27 -15.60 -1.28
C ALA A 62 11.27 -16.50 -2.51
N ASP A 63 12.41 -17.14 -2.82
CA ASP A 63 12.50 -18.07 -3.94
C ASP A 63 11.68 -19.34 -3.64
N THR A 64 10.66 -19.58 -4.44
CA THR A 64 9.82 -20.79 -4.33
C THR A 64 10.59 -22.09 -4.58
N ARG A 65 11.77 -22.03 -5.20
CA ARG A 65 12.64 -23.18 -5.47
C ARG A 65 13.60 -23.45 -4.31
N ASP A 66 13.90 -22.45 -3.48
CA ASP A 66 14.85 -22.54 -2.38
C ASP A 66 14.56 -21.45 -1.33
N VAL A 67 13.93 -21.83 -0.22
CA VAL A 67 13.53 -20.91 0.85
C VAL A 67 14.70 -20.27 1.60
N SER A 68 15.93 -20.75 1.42
CA SER A 68 17.12 -20.08 1.95
C SER A 68 17.53 -18.86 1.12
N ARG A 69 16.98 -18.73 -0.09
CA ARG A 69 17.20 -17.60 -0.99
C ARG A 69 16.00 -16.65 -0.92
N ALA A 70 16.13 -15.63 -0.09
CA ALA A 70 15.13 -14.59 0.05
C ALA A 70 15.81 -13.23 0.28
N LEU A 71 15.12 -12.17 -0.10
CA LEU A 71 15.55 -10.79 0.10
C LEU A 71 14.43 -10.00 0.76
N LEU A 72 14.80 -9.23 1.77
CA LEU A 72 13.92 -8.27 2.40
C LEU A 72 14.23 -6.88 1.86
N PHE A 73 13.20 -6.22 1.33
CA PHE A 73 13.25 -4.84 0.88
C PHE A 73 12.66 -3.98 2.00
N GLY A 74 13.33 -2.89 2.35
CA GLY A 74 12.88 -1.97 3.38
C GLY A 74 13.05 -0.53 2.93
N THR A 75 12.00 0.28 3.07
CA THR A 75 12.13 1.72 2.84
C THR A 75 12.72 2.43 4.05
N ASP A 76 13.65 3.32 3.77
CA ASP A 76 13.99 4.45 4.62
C ASP A 76 13.28 5.67 4.06
N LYS A 77 12.25 6.14 4.77
CA LYS A 77 11.40 7.24 4.30
C LYS A 77 12.08 8.60 4.23
N SER A 78 13.35 8.66 4.63
CA SER A 78 14.22 9.82 4.50
C SER A 78 15.21 9.72 3.34
N ASP A 79 15.68 8.51 2.97
CA ASP A 79 16.86 8.37 2.11
C ASP A 79 16.75 7.35 0.96
N GLY A 80 16.04 6.22 1.11
CA GLY A 80 15.98 5.26 0.01
C GLY A 80 15.45 3.86 0.29
N LEU A 81 15.97 2.90 -0.47
CA LEU A 81 15.58 1.48 -0.42
C LEU A 81 16.78 0.62 0.01
N TYR A 82 16.62 -0.06 1.14
CA TYR A 82 17.52 -1.11 1.57
C TYR A 82 17.09 -2.46 1.01
N VAL A 83 18.09 -3.31 0.71
CA VAL A 83 17.93 -4.73 0.41
C VAL A 83 18.76 -5.50 1.41
N HIS A 84 18.11 -6.37 2.18
CA HIS A 84 18.73 -7.19 3.21
C HIS A 84 18.68 -8.67 2.86
N ASP A 85 19.70 -9.40 3.30
CA ASP A 85 19.69 -10.85 3.40
C ASP A 85 18.85 -11.31 4.61
N LEU A 86 18.51 -12.60 4.67
CA LEU A 86 17.69 -13.18 5.76
C LEU A 86 18.35 -13.09 7.14
N ASP A 87 19.67 -12.93 7.19
CA ASP A 87 20.41 -12.71 8.44
C ASP A 87 20.37 -11.24 8.91
N GLY A 88 19.68 -10.36 8.17
CA GLY A 88 19.51 -8.94 8.46
C GLY A 88 20.60 -8.04 7.88
N SER A 89 21.68 -8.59 7.33
CA SER A 89 22.78 -7.80 6.77
C SER A 89 22.35 -7.01 5.53
N VAL A 90 22.92 -5.82 5.34
CA VAL A 90 22.66 -5.00 4.14
C VAL A 90 23.41 -5.58 2.95
N ARG A 91 22.65 -6.08 1.98
CA ARG A 91 23.18 -6.51 0.68
C ARG A 91 23.41 -5.33 -0.26
N ALA A 92 22.45 -4.41 -0.32
CA ALA A 92 22.50 -3.25 -1.18
C ALA A 92 21.68 -2.10 -0.59
N PHE A 93 22.03 -0.88 -0.98
CA PHE A 93 21.27 0.32 -0.66
C PHE A 93 21.15 1.22 -1.90
N PHE A 94 19.95 1.75 -2.12
CA PHE A 94 19.63 2.67 -3.21
C PHE A 94 19.21 4.02 -2.62
N PRO A 95 20.09 5.05 -2.62
CA PRO A 95 19.81 6.38 -2.06
C PRO A 95 18.93 7.21 -3.00
N ASP A 96 17.72 6.71 -3.26
CA ASP A 96 16.81 7.25 -4.27
C ASP A 96 15.81 8.25 -3.69
N GLY A 97 16.03 8.70 -2.46
CA GLY A 97 15.26 9.73 -1.78
C GLY A 97 14.20 9.16 -0.85
N PRO A 98 13.26 10.00 -0.37
CA PRO A 98 12.28 9.64 0.64
C PRO A 98 11.21 8.70 0.09
N LEU A 99 11.54 7.41 -0.03
CA LEU A 99 10.63 6.37 -0.47
C LEU A 99 9.72 5.94 0.68
N ASN A 100 8.40 5.91 0.49
CA ASN A 100 7.49 5.66 1.60
C ASN A 100 7.18 4.17 1.78
N ASN A 101 6.38 3.57 0.89
CA ASN A 101 6.01 2.16 0.96
C ASN A 101 6.53 1.41 -0.26
N VAL A 102 6.81 0.12 -0.10
CA VAL A 102 7.39 -0.76 -1.11
C VAL A 102 6.58 -2.04 -1.23
N ASP A 103 6.37 -2.52 -2.46
CA ASP A 103 5.79 -3.83 -2.71
C ASP A 103 6.45 -4.47 -3.93
N LEU A 104 6.28 -5.79 -4.10
CA LEU A 104 6.94 -6.56 -5.15
C LEU A 104 6.05 -7.64 -5.77
N ARG A 105 6.26 -7.96 -7.05
CA ARG A 105 5.55 -9.05 -7.73
C ARG A 105 6.47 -9.79 -8.69
N ASP A 106 6.53 -11.11 -8.55
CA ASP A 106 7.24 -12.03 -9.47
C ASP A 106 6.63 -12.07 -10.87
N GLY A 107 7.38 -12.56 -11.85
CA GLY A 107 6.86 -12.86 -13.19
C GLY A 107 6.61 -11.63 -14.06
N PHE A 108 7.21 -10.49 -13.71
CA PHE A 108 7.17 -9.30 -14.54
C PHE A 108 8.11 -9.48 -15.74
N ALA A 109 7.58 -9.46 -16.95
CA ALA A 109 8.33 -9.75 -18.17
C ALA A 109 9.08 -8.50 -18.67
N VAL A 110 10.41 -8.58 -18.71
CA VAL A 110 11.30 -7.55 -19.28
C VAL A 110 12.27 -8.24 -20.22
N ASP A 111 12.33 -7.80 -21.49
CA ASP A 111 13.18 -8.37 -22.54
C ASP A 111 13.04 -9.91 -22.68
N GLY A 112 11.81 -10.40 -22.53
CA GLY A 112 11.48 -11.83 -22.62
C GLY A 112 11.90 -12.66 -21.40
N ARG A 113 12.41 -12.03 -20.33
CA ARG A 113 12.78 -12.70 -19.07
C ARG A 113 11.79 -12.35 -17.96
N ALA A 114 11.43 -13.35 -17.16
CA ALA A 114 10.67 -13.14 -15.94
C ALA A 114 11.59 -12.55 -14.86
N ARG A 115 11.23 -11.38 -14.35
CA ARG A 115 11.90 -10.67 -13.26
C ARG A 115 10.91 -10.46 -12.11
N VAL A 116 11.42 -10.03 -10.97
CA VAL A 116 10.59 -9.55 -9.87
C VAL A 116 10.55 -8.03 -9.97
N LEU A 117 9.36 -7.49 -10.18
CA LEU A 117 9.15 -6.04 -10.09
C LEU A 117 9.13 -5.66 -8.61
N VAL A 118 9.98 -4.73 -8.21
CA VAL A 118 9.93 -4.07 -6.90
C VAL A 118 9.63 -2.60 -7.15
N ALA A 119 8.68 -2.02 -6.45
CA ALA A 119 8.30 -0.63 -6.66
C ALA A 119 7.98 0.06 -5.34
N ALA A 120 8.25 1.36 -5.28
CA ALA A 120 8.00 2.18 -4.10
C ALA A 120 7.43 3.55 -4.46
N SER A 121 6.65 4.13 -3.55
CA SER A 121 6.19 5.52 -3.65
C SER A 121 7.35 6.50 -3.38
N ASP A 122 7.62 7.40 -4.32
CA ASP A 122 8.68 8.40 -4.24
C ASP A 122 8.12 9.79 -3.97
N ARG A 123 8.31 10.25 -2.73
CA ARG A 123 7.78 11.54 -2.25
C ARG A 123 8.51 12.74 -2.85
N ARG A 124 9.75 12.57 -3.32
CA ARG A 124 10.56 13.65 -3.88
C ARG A 124 10.25 13.89 -5.36
N GLN A 125 10.03 12.81 -6.12
CA GLN A 125 9.73 12.90 -7.55
C GLN A 125 8.23 12.83 -7.87
N PHE A 126 7.36 12.68 -6.86
CA PHE A 126 5.91 12.61 -7.02
C PHE A 126 5.46 11.47 -7.93
N GLY A 127 5.88 10.25 -7.62
CA GLY A 127 5.48 9.09 -8.42
C GLY A 127 5.93 7.75 -7.86
N ILE A 128 6.07 6.77 -8.75
CA ILE A 128 6.44 5.39 -8.45
C ILE A 128 7.84 5.15 -8.99
N ARG A 129 8.77 4.77 -8.11
CA ARG A 129 10.10 4.32 -8.48
C ARG A 129 10.11 2.79 -8.58
N ALA A 130 10.70 2.25 -9.64
CA ALA A 130 10.73 0.82 -9.90
C ALA A 130 12.16 0.28 -10.01
N TYR A 131 12.32 -0.95 -9.55
CA TYR A 131 13.52 -1.77 -9.59
C TYR A 131 13.19 -3.16 -10.13
N LEU A 132 14.19 -3.88 -10.62
CA LEU A 132 14.08 -5.28 -10.98
C LEU A 132 15.04 -6.12 -10.15
N LEU A 133 14.50 -7.15 -9.52
CA LEU A 133 15.29 -8.24 -8.98
C LEU A 133 15.38 -9.37 -10.03
N ASP A 134 16.59 -9.82 -10.30
CA ASP A 134 16.86 -11.06 -11.03
C ASP A 134 16.78 -12.27 -10.07
N PRO A 135 15.82 -13.18 -10.21
CA PRO A 135 15.65 -14.30 -9.29
C PRO A 135 16.73 -15.39 -9.44
N GLU A 136 17.55 -15.37 -10.50
CA GLU A 136 18.66 -16.30 -10.67
C GLU A 136 19.92 -15.80 -9.96
N THR A 137 20.26 -14.51 -10.13
CA THR A 137 21.50 -13.93 -9.57
C THR A 137 21.29 -13.22 -8.23
N LEU A 138 20.04 -12.93 -7.88
CA LEU A 138 19.64 -12.09 -6.75
C LEU A 138 20.19 -10.65 -6.81
N SER A 139 20.53 -10.16 -8.02
CA SER A 139 20.91 -8.77 -8.25
C SER A 139 19.69 -7.89 -8.40
N VAL A 140 19.74 -6.70 -7.80
CA VAL A 140 18.70 -5.67 -7.89
C VAL A 140 19.25 -4.50 -8.71
N GLU A 141 18.46 -3.99 -9.65
CA GLU A 141 18.81 -2.84 -10.48
C GLU A 141 17.66 -1.84 -10.57
N ARG A 142 17.98 -0.56 -10.80
CA ARG A 142 16.97 0.47 -11.08
C ARG A 142 16.35 0.20 -12.45
N TYR A 143 15.03 0.34 -12.54
CA TYR A 143 14.29 0.04 -13.77
C TYR A 143 13.65 1.26 -14.39
N GLY A 144 12.92 2.05 -13.60
CA GLY A 144 12.18 3.17 -14.15
C GLY A 144 11.44 3.99 -13.12
N PHE A 145 10.72 4.98 -13.63
CA PHE A 145 9.93 5.89 -12.84
C PHE A 145 8.62 6.20 -13.58
N ILE A 146 7.51 6.24 -12.83
CA ILE A 146 6.19 6.60 -13.35
C ILE A 146 5.70 7.80 -12.53
N ALA A 147 5.57 8.96 -13.18
CA ALA A 147 5.03 10.14 -12.55
C ALA A 147 3.54 9.96 -12.22
N THR A 148 3.10 10.59 -11.14
CA THR A 148 1.69 10.62 -10.71
C THR A 148 1.23 12.06 -10.58
N ASP A 149 -0.09 12.28 -10.64
CA ASP A 149 -0.71 13.60 -10.48
C ASP A 149 -1.50 13.73 -9.17
N ILE A 150 -1.24 12.85 -8.21
CA ILE A 150 -1.90 12.80 -6.90
C ILE A 150 -1.24 13.70 -5.83
N GLY A 151 -0.25 14.52 -6.18
CA GLY A 151 0.56 15.24 -5.19
C GLY A 151 1.58 14.34 -4.48
N GLU A 152 1.98 14.65 -3.25
CA GLU A 152 3.00 13.88 -2.50
C GLU A 152 2.49 12.44 -2.21
N PRO A 153 3.07 11.40 -2.84
CA PRO A 153 2.62 10.04 -2.62
C PRO A 153 2.95 9.54 -1.22
N TYR A 154 2.23 8.54 -0.74
CA TYR A 154 2.37 7.98 0.59
C TYR A 154 2.15 6.46 0.54
N GLY A 155 0.93 6.00 0.76
CA GLY A 155 0.56 4.58 0.65
C GLY A 155 0.86 4.01 -0.73
N PHE A 156 1.42 2.80 -0.79
CA PHE A 156 1.72 2.11 -2.05
C PHE A 156 1.51 0.60 -1.91
N CYS A 157 0.94 -0.03 -2.93
CA CYS A 157 0.99 -1.47 -3.08
C CYS A 157 0.92 -1.88 -4.55
N LEU A 158 1.31 -3.12 -4.83
CA LEU A 158 1.09 -3.76 -6.11
C LEU A 158 -0.11 -4.70 -6.03
N GLY A 159 -0.78 -4.93 -7.15
CA GLY A 159 -1.88 -5.88 -7.29
C GLY A 159 -1.66 -6.76 -8.51
N ARG A 160 -2.21 -7.97 -8.52
CA ARG A 160 -2.24 -8.84 -9.70
C ARG A 160 -3.67 -9.24 -10.02
N MET A 161 -4.06 -9.06 -11.28
CA MET A 161 -5.33 -9.56 -11.81
C MET A 161 -5.07 -10.24 -13.16
N GLY A 162 -5.16 -11.57 -13.17
CA GLY A 162 -4.62 -12.38 -14.27
C GLY A 162 -3.14 -12.08 -14.49
N ASP A 163 -2.81 -11.75 -15.73
CA ASP A 163 -1.43 -11.55 -16.18
C ASP A 163 -0.95 -10.10 -15.94
N ARG A 164 -1.86 -9.22 -15.50
CA ARG A 164 -1.60 -7.78 -15.33
C ARG A 164 -1.20 -7.48 -13.90
N ILE A 165 -0.15 -6.66 -13.77
CA ILE A 165 0.26 -6.04 -12.51
C ILE A 165 -0.29 -4.62 -12.48
N TYR A 166 -0.86 -4.25 -11.35
CA TYR A 166 -1.37 -2.92 -11.04
C TYR A 166 -0.50 -2.32 -9.95
N ALA A 167 -0.23 -1.02 -10.04
CA ALA A 167 0.32 -0.25 -8.94
C ALA A 167 -0.80 0.64 -8.42
N ILE A 168 -1.03 0.62 -7.11
CA ILE A 168 -2.01 1.45 -6.43
C ILE A 168 -1.23 2.37 -5.52
N ILE A 169 -1.43 3.67 -5.70
CA ILE A 169 -0.71 4.69 -4.94
C ILE A 169 -1.69 5.71 -4.37
N GLY A 170 -1.46 6.10 -3.13
CA GLY A 170 -2.29 7.07 -2.43
C GLY A 170 -1.50 8.24 -1.88
N ASN A 171 -2.18 9.32 -1.51
CA ASN A 171 -1.60 10.47 -0.82
C ASN A 171 -2.22 10.66 0.58
N LYS A 172 -1.75 11.69 1.30
CA LYS A 172 -2.23 12.02 2.65
C LYS A 172 -3.65 12.62 2.69
N ASP A 173 -4.15 13.10 1.55
CA ASP A 173 -5.48 13.67 1.40
C ASP A 173 -6.55 12.62 1.02
N GLY A 174 -6.15 11.34 0.88
CA GLY A 174 -7.04 10.24 0.52
C GLY A 174 -7.29 10.08 -0.98
N VAL A 175 -6.51 10.75 -1.84
CA VAL A 175 -6.52 10.51 -3.30
C VAL A 175 -5.84 9.19 -3.59
N LEU A 176 -6.39 8.42 -4.53
CA LEU A 176 -5.84 7.15 -5.02
C LEU A 176 -5.72 7.19 -6.55
N GLN A 177 -4.67 6.56 -7.07
CA GLN A 177 -4.43 6.33 -8.50
C GLN A 177 -3.99 4.89 -8.74
#